data_AF-A0A5C7PXI7-F1
#
_entry.id   AF-A0A5C7PXI7-F1
#
_cell.length_a   1.000
_cell.length_b   1.000
_cell.length_c   1.000
_cell.angle_alpha   90.00
_cell.angle_beta   90.00
_cell.angle_gamma   90.00
#
_symmetry.space_group_name_H-M   'P 1'
#
loop_
_entity.id
_entity.type
_entity.pdbx_description
1 polymer ?
#
loop_
_entity_poly.entity_id
_entity_poly.type
_entity_poly.pdbx_seq_one_letter_code
_entity_poly.pdbx_strand_id
1 'polypeptide(L)'
;MANFSTEFPIDPKNSVAAVMRLACEWIAGSPHTRIPKTDLQELPENGERSVSLGIERVELAHLRAEDFEIGGLRYERTDEGLAWTTSIVTLKTSERHLLSLQVLCEALDTAVRLPPPKKPYFIRQALAELGGGADGEIPITDRPFHLSPGEEAVAAALILGTARNTLPIVYVSAGYRDGHLVNPEELTKYVSGMAHVVVEPSRVFSYKVKLLTKSRNVYGGTVGVYWPNSEARRTYFRDDTTPSTRGLELEIAKDIRVALSNRRQRTNCTWSHLKETVAKLRFDNLKAAGSTELQAYVDAFDAEIAAKQTRVDDAHQEIARLTAEVHRLSSLEHSAEGGFIRQGEEQDLYEHEIRDIVIDALEAASRATRAGSRRQHVLLDLLKANAASGTRQRIEEEIKSLLKTYRDMDARTRNSLARLGFDLSEDGKHYKAVFQGDGRYTFTLPKTSSDHRAGKNMASDINNTLF
;
A
#
# COMPACT_ATOMS: atom_id res chain seq x y z
N MET A 1 -7.52 -15.39 13.70
CA MET A 1 -6.05 -15.34 13.57
C MET A 1 -5.64 -13.96 13.09
N ALA A 2 -4.71 -13.30 13.79
CA ALA A 2 -4.10 -12.05 13.31
C ALA A 2 -2.75 -12.37 12.67
N ASN A 3 -2.50 -11.86 11.47
CA ASN A 3 -1.30 -12.16 10.69
C ASN A 3 -0.65 -10.86 10.20
N PHE A 4 0.67 -10.81 10.24
CA PHE A 4 1.52 -9.86 9.53
C PHE A 4 2.48 -10.64 8.64
N SER A 5 2.58 -10.29 7.37
CA SER A 5 3.61 -10.83 6.49
C SER A 5 4.21 -9.72 5.63
N THR A 6 5.53 -9.74 5.48
CA THR A 6 6.23 -8.97 4.45
C THR A 6 7.47 -9.71 3.98
N GLU A 7 7.88 -9.44 2.75
CA GLU A 7 9.09 -9.95 2.15
C GLU A 7 9.70 -8.86 1.28
N PHE A 8 10.99 -8.58 1.46
CA PHE A 8 11.66 -7.52 0.73
C PHE A 8 13.17 -7.79 0.59
N PRO A 9 13.80 -7.35 -0.52
CA PRO A 9 15.25 -7.39 -0.69
C PRO A 9 16.04 -6.58 0.35
N ILE A 10 17.17 -7.12 0.82
CA ILE A 10 18.16 -6.44 1.67
C ILE A 10 19.49 -6.28 0.92
N ASP A 11 20.40 -5.43 1.42
CA ASP A 11 21.68 -5.20 0.74
C ASP A 11 22.45 -6.53 0.56
N PRO A 12 22.80 -6.93 -0.69
CA PRO A 12 23.46 -8.20 -0.99
C PRO A 12 24.86 -8.34 -0.38
N LYS A 13 25.47 -7.23 0.08
CA LYS A 13 26.76 -7.26 0.81
C LYS A 13 26.67 -8.03 2.12
N ASN A 14 25.49 -8.07 2.74
CA ASN A 14 25.30 -8.80 4.00
C ASN A 14 25.28 -10.32 3.79
N SER A 15 25.66 -11.06 4.83
CA SER A 15 25.56 -12.52 4.85
C SER A 15 24.26 -12.97 5.53
N VAL A 16 23.84 -14.20 5.25
CA VAL A 16 22.71 -14.84 5.97
C VAL A 16 22.98 -14.86 7.47
N ALA A 17 24.22 -15.15 7.87
CA ALA A 17 24.64 -15.13 9.27
C ALA A 17 24.48 -13.75 9.92
N ALA A 18 24.71 -12.65 9.20
CA ALA A 18 24.50 -11.29 9.73
C ALA A 18 23.03 -11.04 10.05
N VAL A 19 22.12 -11.46 9.17
CA VAL A 19 20.67 -11.37 9.40
C VAL A 19 20.25 -12.21 10.61
N MET A 20 20.74 -13.45 10.71
CA MET A 20 20.43 -14.33 11.83
C MET A 20 20.94 -13.78 13.16
N ARG A 21 22.16 -13.21 13.20
CA ARG A 21 22.67 -12.52 14.40
C ARG A 21 21.76 -11.37 14.79
N LEU A 22 21.34 -10.55 13.83
CA LEU A 22 20.43 -9.45 14.10
C LEU A 22 19.09 -9.95 14.69
N ALA A 23 18.57 -11.06 14.18
CA ALA A 23 17.36 -11.69 14.70
C ALA A 23 17.53 -12.16 16.15
N CYS A 24 18.67 -12.80 16.48
CA CYS A 24 19.01 -13.18 17.84
C CYS A 24 19.13 -11.97 18.77
N GLU A 25 19.75 -10.88 18.31
CA GLU A 25 19.88 -9.64 19.08
C GLU A 25 18.55 -8.94 19.30
N TRP A 26 17.67 -8.97 18.31
CA TRP A 26 16.31 -8.45 18.44
C TRP A 26 15.51 -9.21 19.50
N ILE A 27 15.63 -10.54 19.57
CA ILE A 27 15.02 -11.32 20.64
C ILE A 27 15.66 -10.98 21.97
N ALA A 28 16.98 -11.10 22.10
CA ALA A 28 17.68 -10.89 23.35
C ALA A 28 17.53 -9.45 23.91
N GLY A 29 17.29 -8.46 23.04
CA GLY A 29 17.02 -7.08 23.42
C GLY A 29 15.54 -6.78 23.71
N SER A 30 14.63 -7.74 23.49
CA SER A 30 13.21 -7.57 23.72
C SER A 30 12.89 -7.56 25.22
N PRO A 31 12.13 -6.58 25.73
CA PRO A 31 11.68 -6.57 27.14
C PRO A 31 10.65 -7.67 27.44
N HIS A 32 10.30 -8.45 26.42
CA HIS A 32 9.21 -9.43 26.44
C HIS A 32 9.69 -10.88 26.32
N THR A 33 11.00 -11.13 26.32
CA THR A 33 11.60 -12.47 26.40
C THR A 33 12.35 -12.68 27.71
N ARG A 34 12.45 -13.94 28.13
CA ARG A 34 13.34 -14.36 29.23
C ARG A 34 14.58 -15.11 28.75
N ILE A 35 14.68 -15.38 27.45
CA ILE A 35 15.80 -16.11 26.86
C ILE A 35 17.05 -15.22 26.88
N PRO A 36 18.14 -15.64 27.53
CA PRO A 36 19.35 -14.82 27.64
C PRO A 36 20.12 -14.79 26.31
N LYS A 37 20.84 -13.70 26.06
CA LYS A 37 21.67 -13.55 24.85
C LYS A 37 22.68 -14.69 24.68
N THR A 38 23.19 -15.24 25.79
CA THR A 38 24.18 -16.34 25.80
C THR A 38 23.68 -17.58 25.07
N ASP A 39 22.40 -17.88 25.17
CA ASP A 39 21.82 -19.11 24.62
C ASP A 39 21.61 -19.00 23.10
N LEU A 40 21.69 -17.78 22.56
CA LEU A 40 21.50 -17.45 21.14
C LEU A 40 22.79 -17.02 20.42
N GLN A 41 23.97 -17.15 21.07
CA GLN A 41 25.25 -16.72 20.48
C GLN A 41 25.72 -17.63 19.33
N GLU A 42 25.58 -18.94 19.48
CA GLU A 42 26.05 -19.89 18.47
C GLU A 42 24.93 -20.19 17.48
N LEU A 43 25.18 -19.83 16.22
CA LEU A 43 24.31 -20.17 15.10
C LEU A 43 24.59 -21.61 14.67
N PRO A 44 23.55 -22.39 14.31
CA PRO A 44 23.76 -23.69 13.69
C PRO A 44 24.48 -23.52 12.34
N GLU A 45 25.27 -24.51 11.96
CA GLU A 45 25.87 -24.61 10.63
C GLU A 45 25.31 -25.85 9.94
N ASN A 46 24.63 -25.66 8.80
CA ASN A 46 23.99 -26.75 8.04
C ASN A 46 23.11 -27.67 8.91
N GLY A 47 22.27 -27.06 9.73
CA GLY A 47 21.48 -27.75 10.73
C GLY A 47 20.50 -26.85 11.45
N GLU A 48 20.05 -27.32 12.60
CA GLU A 48 19.06 -26.65 13.42
C GLU A 48 19.42 -26.72 14.90
N ARG A 49 18.95 -25.73 15.65
CA ARG A 49 19.12 -25.62 17.09
C ARG A 49 17.86 -25.02 17.69
N SER A 50 17.38 -25.58 18.80
CA SER A 50 16.24 -25.04 19.55
C SER A 50 16.63 -24.73 20.98
N VAL A 51 16.10 -23.63 21.52
CA VAL A 51 16.20 -23.22 22.92
C VAL A 51 14.78 -22.99 23.43
N SER A 52 14.43 -23.64 24.53
CA SER A 52 13.11 -23.51 25.16
C SER A 52 13.25 -23.06 26.61
N LEU A 53 12.46 -22.06 27.01
CA LEU A 53 12.43 -21.54 28.38
C LEU A 53 11.00 -21.22 28.79
N GLY A 54 10.39 -22.11 29.56
CA GLY A 54 9.01 -21.95 30.05
C GLY A 54 8.00 -21.92 28.89
N ILE A 55 7.40 -20.75 28.67
CA ILE A 55 6.38 -20.52 27.62
C ILE A 55 6.99 -20.05 26.28
N GLU A 56 8.31 -19.95 26.21
CA GLU A 56 9.05 -19.41 25.07
C GLU A 56 9.88 -20.51 24.40
N ARG A 57 9.93 -20.50 23.06
CA ARG A 57 10.76 -21.38 22.25
C ARG A 57 11.37 -20.59 21.11
N VAL A 58 12.67 -20.70 20.92
CA VAL A 58 13.41 -20.15 19.78
C VAL A 58 14.02 -21.31 19.00
N GLU A 59 13.74 -21.37 17.71
CA GLU A 59 14.39 -22.27 16.77
C GLU A 59 15.24 -21.48 15.80
N LEU A 60 16.47 -21.93 15.60
CA LEU A 60 17.41 -21.44 14.61
C LEU A 60 17.64 -22.56 13.60
N ALA A 61 17.68 -22.21 12.33
CA ALA A 61 18.08 -23.12 11.27
C ALA A 61 18.92 -22.39 10.23
N HIS A 62 19.92 -23.08 9.69
CA HIS A 62 20.83 -22.54 8.69
C HIS A 62 21.27 -23.64 7.74
N LEU A 63 21.39 -23.29 6.47
CA LEU A 63 21.86 -24.16 5.41
C LEU A 63 22.62 -23.35 4.36
N ARG A 64 23.78 -23.86 3.96
CA ARG A 64 24.53 -23.40 2.81
C ARG A 64 24.58 -24.50 1.75
N ALA A 65 23.89 -24.29 0.65
CA ALA A 65 23.97 -25.10 -0.56
C ALA A 65 24.92 -24.43 -1.58
N GLU A 66 25.16 -25.09 -2.72
CA GLU A 66 26.02 -24.56 -3.78
C GLU A 66 25.44 -23.27 -4.41
N ASP A 67 24.14 -23.25 -4.69
CA ASP A 67 23.48 -22.15 -5.41
C ASP A 67 22.83 -21.10 -4.50
N PHE A 68 22.63 -21.43 -3.22
CA PHE A 68 21.95 -20.55 -2.28
C PHE A 68 22.35 -20.81 -0.82
N GLU A 69 22.17 -19.79 0.01
CA GLU A 69 22.28 -19.87 1.46
C GLU A 69 20.95 -19.43 2.06
N ILE A 70 20.41 -20.19 3.01
CA ILE A 70 19.15 -19.88 3.68
C ILE A 70 19.33 -20.04 5.19
N GLY A 71 18.74 -19.13 5.95
CA GLY A 71 18.80 -19.18 7.39
C GLY A 71 17.67 -18.40 8.02
N GLY A 72 17.38 -18.70 9.28
CA GLY A 72 16.28 -18.05 9.94
C GLY A 72 16.16 -18.35 11.41
N LEU A 73 15.23 -17.63 12.01
CA LEU A 73 14.85 -17.72 13.40
C LEU A 73 13.33 -17.82 13.46
N ARG A 74 12.81 -18.76 14.27
CA ARG A 74 11.40 -18.83 14.64
C ARG A 74 11.27 -18.70 16.15
N TYR A 75 10.45 -17.75 16.58
CA TYR A 75 10.17 -17.49 17.99
C TYR A 75 8.70 -17.75 18.28
N GLU A 76 8.45 -18.63 19.23
CA GLU A 76 7.13 -19.01 19.69
C GLU A 76 6.97 -18.61 21.14
N ARG A 77 5.82 -18.02 21.47
CA ARG A 77 5.47 -17.65 22.83
C ARG A 77 3.98 -17.80 23.07
N THR A 78 3.62 -18.47 24.15
CA THR A 78 2.22 -18.61 24.56
C THR A 78 1.96 -17.82 25.84
N ASP A 79 1.10 -16.81 25.77
CA ASP A 79 0.80 -15.94 26.91
C ASP A 79 -0.67 -15.50 26.89
N GLU A 80 -1.31 -15.45 28.07
CA GLU A 80 -2.71 -15.01 28.24
C GLU A 80 -3.74 -15.62 27.25
N GLY A 81 -3.57 -16.90 26.90
CA GLY A 81 -4.45 -17.59 25.93
C GLY A 81 -4.21 -17.20 24.47
N LEU A 82 -3.10 -16.51 24.17
CA LEU A 82 -2.62 -16.20 22.82
C LEU A 82 -1.33 -16.97 22.52
N ALA A 83 -1.30 -17.65 21.38
CA ALA A 83 -0.08 -18.21 20.81
C ALA A 83 0.48 -17.25 19.76
N TRP A 84 1.73 -16.82 19.96
CA TRP A 84 2.46 -15.95 19.05
C TRP A 84 3.57 -16.73 18.38
N THR A 85 3.67 -16.64 17.05
CA THR A 85 4.77 -17.18 16.27
C THR A 85 5.35 -16.08 15.40
N THR A 86 6.64 -15.76 15.58
CA THR A 86 7.39 -14.83 14.72
C THR A 86 8.45 -15.60 13.95
N SER A 87 8.37 -15.62 12.62
CA SER A 87 9.36 -16.25 11.75
C SER A 87 10.12 -15.19 10.96
N ILE A 88 11.44 -15.22 11.07
CA ILE A 88 12.39 -14.36 10.35
C ILE A 88 13.24 -15.28 9.48
N VAL A 89 13.13 -15.16 8.16
CA VAL A 89 13.87 -16.02 7.23
C VAL A 89 14.57 -15.16 6.21
N THR A 90 15.81 -15.51 5.89
CA THR A 90 16.55 -14.89 4.81
C THR A 90 17.04 -15.93 3.84
N LEU A 91 17.00 -15.57 2.56
CA LEU A 91 17.45 -16.40 1.45
C LEU A 91 18.38 -15.56 0.58
N LYS A 92 19.62 -16.02 0.46
CA LYS A 92 20.64 -15.43 -0.39
C LYS A 92 20.94 -16.36 -1.57
N THR A 93 20.94 -15.78 -2.76
CA THR A 93 21.33 -16.40 -4.02
C THR A 93 22.36 -15.51 -4.71
N SER A 94 22.91 -15.92 -5.85
CA SER A 94 23.78 -15.08 -6.67
C SER A 94 23.11 -13.77 -7.13
N GLU A 95 21.79 -13.78 -7.34
CA GLU A 95 21.05 -12.63 -7.90
C GLU A 95 20.39 -11.75 -6.84
N ARG A 96 19.99 -12.32 -5.70
CA ARG A 96 19.15 -11.64 -4.70
C ARG A 96 19.42 -12.09 -3.28
N HIS A 97 19.21 -11.17 -2.34
CA HIS A 97 19.21 -11.42 -0.90
C HIS A 97 17.88 -10.94 -0.33
N LEU A 98 17.02 -11.88 0.03
CA LEU A 98 15.66 -11.62 0.50
C LEU A 98 15.58 -11.75 2.02
N LEU A 99 14.72 -10.93 2.62
CA LEU A 99 14.29 -11.04 4.00
C LEU A 99 12.78 -11.19 4.04
N SER A 100 12.31 -12.24 4.72
CA SER A 100 10.90 -12.56 4.94
C SER A 100 10.60 -12.54 6.42
N LEU A 101 9.52 -11.86 6.78
CA LEU A 101 9.07 -11.72 8.15
C LEU A 101 7.59 -12.06 8.24
N GLN A 102 7.26 -12.98 9.14
CA GLN A 102 5.88 -13.39 9.44
C GLN A 102 5.63 -13.31 10.93
N VAL A 103 4.48 -12.77 11.32
CA VAL A 103 3.99 -12.80 12.70
C VAL A 103 2.57 -13.32 12.70
N LEU A 104 2.38 -14.45 13.36
CA LEU A 104 1.10 -15.10 13.56
C LEU A 104 0.67 -14.94 15.02
N CYS A 105 -0.60 -14.60 15.23
CA CYS A 105 -1.24 -14.61 16.53
C CYS A 105 -2.54 -15.39 16.46
N GLU A 106 -2.63 -16.43 17.28
CA GLU A 106 -3.78 -17.31 17.40
C GLU A 106 -4.36 -17.20 18.80
N ALA A 107 -5.69 -17.18 18.88
CA ALA A 107 -6.40 -17.26 20.15
C ALA A 107 -6.63 -18.74 20.45
N LEU A 108 -6.16 -19.18 21.61
CA LEU A 108 -6.35 -20.55 22.09
C LEU A 108 -7.76 -20.75 22.66
N ASP A 109 -8.40 -19.65 23.09
CA ASP A 109 -9.76 -19.64 23.64
C ASP A 109 -10.67 -18.63 22.91
N THR A 110 -11.96 -18.94 22.82
CA THR A 110 -12.96 -18.11 22.13
C THR A 110 -13.26 -16.77 22.81
N ALA A 111 -12.97 -16.67 24.11
CA ALA A 111 -13.15 -15.44 24.88
C ALA A 111 -12.04 -14.39 24.62
N VAL A 112 -10.92 -14.80 24.04
CA VAL A 112 -9.74 -13.95 23.87
C VAL A 112 -9.83 -13.15 22.58
N ARG A 113 -9.71 -11.83 22.70
CA ARG A 113 -9.74 -10.92 21.55
C ARG A 113 -8.36 -10.81 20.92
N LEU A 114 -8.28 -11.10 19.62
CA LEU A 114 -7.05 -10.93 18.87
C LEU A 114 -6.65 -9.46 18.74
N PRO A 115 -5.38 -9.12 19.01
CA PRO A 115 -4.87 -7.77 18.80
C PRO A 115 -4.74 -7.45 17.30
N PRO A 116 -4.78 -6.17 16.92
CA PRO A 116 -4.52 -5.78 15.55
C PRO A 116 -3.06 -6.11 15.18
N PRO A 117 -2.78 -6.66 13.98
CA PRO A 117 -1.42 -6.97 13.56
C PRO A 117 -0.60 -5.68 13.51
N LYS A 118 0.62 -5.69 14.06
CA LYS A 118 1.54 -4.56 14.08
C LYS A 118 2.76 -4.84 13.21
N LYS A 119 3.33 -3.79 12.61
CA LYS A 119 4.64 -3.87 11.95
C LYS A 119 5.70 -4.18 13.01
N PRO A 120 6.46 -5.28 12.91
CA PRO A 120 7.48 -5.60 13.90
C PRO A 120 8.65 -4.62 13.85
N TYR A 121 9.21 -4.31 15.03
CA TYR A 121 10.36 -3.40 15.15
C TYR A 121 11.59 -3.91 14.38
N PHE A 122 11.73 -5.24 14.25
CA PHE A 122 12.80 -5.89 13.52
C PHE A 122 12.99 -5.34 12.09
N ILE A 123 11.92 -4.98 11.37
CA ILE A 123 12.03 -4.40 10.02
C ILE A 123 12.84 -3.10 10.04
N ARG A 124 12.55 -2.23 11.01
CA ARG A 124 13.28 -0.96 11.17
C ARG A 124 14.74 -1.22 11.49
N GLN A 125 15.01 -2.17 12.37
CA GLN A 125 16.36 -2.54 12.76
C GLN A 125 17.15 -3.13 11.57
N ALA A 126 16.53 -4.04 10.80
CA ALA A 126 17.11 -4.62 9.59
C ALA A 126 17.46 -3.56 8.55
N LEU A 127 16.57 -2.60 8.28
CA LEU A 127 16.85 -1.52 7.33
C LEU A 127 17.96 -0.58 7.82
N ALA A 128 18.06 -0.34 9.13
CA ALA A 128 19.09 0.53 9.69
C ALA A 128 20.48 -0.12 9.72
N GLU A 129 20.57 -1.41 10.06
CA GLU A 129 21.85 -2.11 10.26
C GLU A 129 22.33 -2.87 9.03
N LEU A 130 21.41 -3.46 8.26
CA LEU A 130 21.73 -4.26 7.08
C LEU A 130 21.53 -3.46 5.78
N GLY A 131 20.68 -2.44 5.80
CA GLY A 131 20.30 -1.71 4.58
C GLY A 131 19.32 -2.50 3.70
N GLY A 132 18.51 -1.76 2.94
CA GLY A 132 17.61 -2.35 1.95
C GLY A 132 18.30 -2.62 0.61
N GLY A 133 17.80 -3.64 -0.10
CA GLY A 133 18.23 -3.96 -1.45
C GLY A 133 17.43 -3.19 -2.51
N ALA A 134 17.66 -3.52 -3.77
CA ALA A 134 16.86 -3.02 -4.89
C ALA A 134 15.58 -3.88 -5.06
N ASP A 135 14.43 -3.23 -5.16
CA ASP A 135 13.15 -3.83 -5.52
C ASP A 135 12.70 -3.29 -6.88
N GLY A 136 13.05 -4.02 -7.93
CA GLY A 136 13.01 -3.49 -9.29
C GLY A 136 14.02 -2.35 -9.45
N GLU A 137 13.53 -1.17 -9.82
CA GLU A 137 14.35 0.05 -9.96
C GLU A 137 14.37 0.93 -8.69
N ILE A 138 13.61 0.57 -7.64
CA ILE A 138 13.52 1.38 -6.41
C ILE A 138 14.32 0.75 -5.28
N PRO A 139 15.20 1.51 -4.60
CA PRO A 139 15.86 1.03 -3.38
C PRO A 139 14.89 0.99 -2.20
N ILE A 140 14.94 -0.08 -1.42
CA ILE A 140 14.16 -0.17 -0.17
C ILE A 140 14.84 0.69 0.89
N THR A 141 14.14 1.71 1.36
CA THR A 141 14.65 2.62 2.40
C THR A 141 13.56 3.01 3.40
N ASP A 142 13.96 3.72 4.46
CA ASP A 142 13.05 4.38 5.39
C ASP A 142 12.76 5.84 5.01
N ARG A 143 13.10 6.24 3.77
CA ARG A 143 12.90 7.59 3.22
C ARG A 143 12.03 7.55 1.96
N PRO A 144 11.24 8.62 1.70
CA PRO A 144 10.46 8.71 0.48
C PRO A 144 11.37 8.83 -0.76
N PHE A 145 10.93 8.23 -1.86
CA PHE A 145 11.56 8.37 -3.17
C PHE A 145 10.98 9.60 -3.88
N HIS A 146 11.77 10.67 -3.92
CA HIS A 146 11.40 11.92 -4.59
C HIS A 146 11.75 11.84 -6.07
N LEU A 147 10.73 11.95 -6.92
CA LEU A 147 10.91 12.04 -8.36
C LEU A 147 11.37 13.44 -8.77
N SER A 148 12.22 13.48 -9.79
CA SER A 148 12.70 14.71 -10.41
C SER A 148 11.93 15.00 -11.71
N PRO A 149 11.85 16.28 -12.15
CA PRO A 149 11.33 16.61 -13.47
C PRO A 149 12.09 15.83 -14.56
N GLY A 150 11.38 15.17 -15.48
CA GLY A 150 11.98 14.27 -16.49
C GLY A 150 11.82 12.78 -16.18
N GLU A 151 11.45 12.41 -14.95
CA GLU A 151 11.23 11.01 -14.53
C GLU A 151 9.77 10.55 -14.68
N GLU A 152 8.98 11.19 -15.54
CA GLU A 152 7.55 10.89 -15.73
C GLU A 152 7.32 9.43 -16.19
N ALA A 153 8.27 8.87 -16.95
CA ALA A 153 8.23 7.48 -17.39
C ALA A 153 8.41 6.49 -16.22
N VAL A 154 9.23 6.82 -15.23
CA VAL A 154 9.43 6.01 -14.02
C VAL A 154 8.14 5.99 -13.20
N ALA A 155 7.56 7.17 -12.97
CA ALA A 155 6.26 7.29 -12.30
C ALA A 155 5.16 6.46 -12.99
N ALA A 156 5.10 6.53 -14.32
CA ALA A 156 4.14 5.76 -15.11
C ALA A 156 4.37 4.25 -14.97
N ALA A 157 5.62 3.79 -15.03
CA ALA A 157 5.96 2.38 -14.87
C ALA A 157 5.55 1.83 -13.49
N LEU A 158 5.70 2.64 -12.44
CA LEU A 158 5.32 2.29 -11.08
C LEU A 158 3.79 2.20 -10.92
N ILE A 159 3.06 3.15 -11.49
CA ILE A 159 1.59 3.19 -11.44
C ILE A 159 0.96 2.06 -12.27
N LEU A 160 1.56 1.72 -13.41
CA LEU A 160 1.09 0.65 -14.30
C LEU A 160 1.60 -0.74 -13.89
N GLY A 161 2.47 -0.82 -12.88
CA GLY A 161 3.02 -2.09 -12.39
C GLY A 161 4.04 -2.74 -13.33
N THR A 162 4.68 -1.98 -14.21
CA THR A 162 5.70 -2.47 -15.16
C THR A 162 7.13 -2.26 -14.68
N ALA A 163 7.35 -1.58 -13.56
CA ALA A 163 8.65 -1.28 -12.95
C ALA A 163 9.34 -2.48 -12.24
N ARG A 164 8.76 -3.69 -12.34
CA ARG A 164 9.29 -4.95 -11.77
C ARG A 164 9.50 -4.96 -10.24
N ASN A 165 8.96 -3.97 -9.53
CA ASN A 165 8.94 -3.96 -8.07
C ASN A 165 7.93 -4.99 -7.54
N THR A 166 8.21 -5.50 -6.36
CA THR A 166 7.41 -6.51 -5.67
C THR A 166 6.57 -5.90 -4.57
N LEU A 167 7.06 -4.81 -3.95
CA LEU A 167 6.33 -4.06 -2.93
C LEU A 167 5.37 -3.03 -3.54
N PRO A 168 4.20 -2.81 -2.92
CA PRO A 168 3.26 -1.75 -3.27
C PRO A 168 3.90 -0.37 -3.36
N ILE A 169 3.32 0.48 -4.21
CA ILE A 169 3.72 1.89 -4.35
C ILE A 169 2.64 2.77 -3.74
N VAL A 170 3.02 3.55 -2.72
CA VAL A 170 2.25 4.66 -2.18
C VAL A 170 2.68 5.92 -2.92
N TYR A 171 1.93 6.30 -3.93
CA TYR A 171 2.22 7.46 -4.76
C TYR A 171 1.53 8.70 -4.20
N VAL A 172 2.31 9.73 -3.87
CA VAL A 172 1.84 11.00 -3.30
C VAL A 172 1.92 12.06 -4.39
N SER A 173 0.76 12.54 -4.83
CA SER A 173 0.69 13.59 -5.85
C SER A 173 0.99 14.98 -5.29
N ALA A 174 1.33 15.91 -6.18
CA ALA A 174 1.56 17.31 -5.87
C ALA A 174 0.22 18.01 -5.61
N GLY A 175 0.14 18.71 -4.48
CA GLY A 175 -1.04 19.45 -4.05
C GLY A 175 -1.33 20.72 -4.87
N TYR A 176 -2.54 21.26 -4.71
CA TYR A 176 -2.94 22.57 -5.22
C TYR A 176 -2.31 23.75 -4.46
N ARG A 177 -1.82 23.49 -3.24
CA ARG A 177 -1.00 24.39 -2.41
C ARG A 177 0.31 23.67 -2.15
N ASP A 178 1.41 24.41 -1.95
CA ASP A 178 2.70 23.82 -1.55
C ASP A 178 2.50 22.93 -0.31
N GLY A 179 2.39 21.62 -0.50
CA GLY A 179 2.01 20.66 0.53
C GLY A 179 1.35 19.39 -0.01
N HIS A 180 1.38 18.34 0.80
CA HIS A 180 0.77 17.03 0.52
C HIS A 180 -0.30 16.74 1.59
N LEU A 181 -1.29 15.88 1.26
CA LEU A 181 -2.32 15.48 2.23
C LEU A 181 -1.75 14.66 3.41
N VAL A 182 -0.61 14.00 3.17
CA VAL A 182 0.16 13.20 4.13
C VAL A 182 1.56 13.80 4.27
N ASN A 183 2.27 13.52 5.38
CA ASN A 183 3.69 13.78 5.47
C ASN A 183 4.46 12.57 4.90
N PRO A 184 5.13 12.68 3.73
CA PRO A 184 5.82 11.54 3.11
C PRO A 184 6.90 10.92 4.00
N GLU A 185 7.58 11.73 4.81
CA GLU A 185 8.65 11.27 5.71
C GLU A 185 8.10 10.42 6.86
N GLU A 186 6.99 10.84 7.46
CA GLU A 186 6.33 10.07 8.52
C GLU A 186 5.64 8.83 7.96
N LEU A 187 4.97 8.96 6.81
CA LEU A 187 4.32 7.84 6.14
C LEU A 187 5.31 6.73 5.81
N THR A 188 6.51 7.08 5.32
CA THR A 188 7.55 6.11 4.99
C THR A 188 7.97 5.29 6.21
N LYS A 189 8.07 5.91 7.39
CA LYS A 189 8.39 5.17 8.64
C LYS A 189 7.33 4.11 8.96
N TYR A 190 6.05 4.40 8.71
CA TYR A 190 4.96 3.45 8.92
C TYR A 190 4.98 2.29 7.92
N VAL A 191 5.37 2.53 6.67
CA VAL A 191 5.28 1.53 5.58
C VAL A 191 6.62 0.96 5.11
N SER A 192 7.76 1.39 5.66
CA SER A 192 9.08 0.88 5.22
C SER A 192 9.18 -0.64 5.37
N GLY A 193 9.74 -1.30 4.35
CA GLY A 193 9.76 -2.76 4.24
C GLY A 193 8.39 -3.41 3.98
N MET A 194 7.33 -2.62 3.75
CA MET A 194 6.00 -3.07 3.30
C MET A 194 5.59 -2.41 1.98
N ALA A 195 5.97 -1.15 1.74
CA ALA A 195 5.69 -0.42 0.51
C ALA A 195 6.74 0.67 0.28
N HIS A 196 6.85 1.14 -0.95
CA HIS A 196 7.62 2.32 -1.31
C HIS A 196 6.74 3.54 -1.28
N VAL A 197 7.22 4.65 -0.72
CA VAL A 197 6.54 5.95 -0.82
C VAL A 197 7.22 6.75 -1.92
N VAL A 198 6.46 7.14 -2.93
CA VAL A 198 6.96 7.87 -4.11
C VAL A 198 6.27 9.23 -4.15
N VAL A 199 7.04 10.29 -4.27
CA VAL A 199 6.55 11.68 -4.22
C VAL A 199 6.87 12.37 -5.52
N GLU A 200 5.85 12.90 -6.18
CA GLU A 200 6.05 13.63 -7.44
C GLU A 200 6.43 15.10 -7.20
N PRO A 201 7.20 15.73 -8.12
CA PRO A 201 7.79 17.04 -7.87
C PRO A 201 6.83 18.22 -8.06
N SER A 202 5.83 18.11 -8.95
CA SER A 202 4.98 19.25 -9.32
C SER A 202 3.69 18.85 -10.03
N ARG A 203 2.73 19.77 -10.11
CA ARG A 203 1.47 19.58 -10.86
C ARG A 203 1.68 19.37 -12.36
N VAL A 204 2.68 20.05 -12.95
CA VAL A 204 3.03 19.86 -14.37
C VAL A 204 3.49 18.43 -14.63
N PHE A 205 4.19 17.83 -13.67
CA PHE A 205 4.57 16.43 -13.71
C PHE A 205 3.33 15.52 -13.70
N SER A 206 2.35 15.78 -12.82
CA SER A 206 1.10 15.00 -12.75
C SER A 206 0.36 14.94 -14.09
N TYR A 207 0.31 16.05 -14.84
CA TYR A 207 -0.35 16.08 -16.15
C TYR A 207 0.35 15.22 -17.20
N LYS A 208 1.68 15.22 -17.21
CA LYS A 208 2.44 14.36 -18.13
C LYS A 208 2.27 12.88 -17.77
N VAL A 209 2.30 12.55 -16.48
CA VAL A 209 2.03 11.19 -15.99
C VAL A 209 0.60 10.75 -16.32
N LYS A 210 -0.39 11.66 -16.29
CA LYS A 210 -1.77 11.40 -16.73
C LYS A 210 -1.83 10.87 -18.16
N LEU A 211 -1.10 11.49 -19.08
CA LEU A 211 -1.04 11.05 -20.48
C LEU A 211 -0.42 9.65 -20.60
N LEU A 212 0.67 9.39 -19.87
CA LEU A 212 1.38 8.11 -19.91
C LEU A 212 0.62 6.96 -19.25
N THR A 213 -0.20 7.27 -18.24
CA THR A 213 -0.92 6.28 -17.43
C THR A 213 -2.39 6.11 -17.83
N LYS A 214 -2.86 6.79 -18.89
CA LYS A 214 -4.28 6.84 -19.28
C LYS A 214 -5.18 7.27 -18.11
N SER A 215 -4.80 8.35 -17.44
CA SER A 215 -5.50 8.91 -16.26
C SER A 215 -5.59 7.95 -15.06
N ARG A 216 -4.66 7.01 -14.94
CA ARG A 216 -4.62 6.11 -13.77
C ARG A 216 -3.92 6.69 -12.55
N ASN A 217 -3.14 7.75 -12.73
CA ASN A 217 -2.44 8.44 -11.65
C ASN A 217 -3.41 9.21 -10.74
N VAL A 218 -3.02 9.33 -9.47
CA VAL A 218 -3.58 10.31 -8.54
C VAL A 218 -2.99 11.71 -8.82
N TYR A 219 -3.70 12.75 -8.41
CA TYR A 219 -3.38 14.16 -8.69
C TYR A 219 -3.96 15.06 -7.60
N GLY A 220 -3.54 16.33 -7.59
CA GLY A 220 -4.16 17.33 -6.72
C GLY A 220 -3.86 17.16 -5.22
N GLY A 221 -2.77 16.47 -4.87
CA GLY A 221 -2.35 16.22 -3.49
C GLY A 221 -2.90 14.92 -2.90
N THR A 222 -3.74 14.20 -3.65
CA THR A 222 -4.27 12.89 -3.26
C THR A 222 -3.19 11.81 -3.26
N VAL A 223 -3.43 10.74 -2.50
CA VAL A 223 -2.51 9.61 -2.36
C VAL A 223 -3.13 8.37 -2.99
N GLY A 224 -2.36 7.64 -3.80
CA GLY A 224 -2.77 6.41 -4.45
C GLY A 224 -1.90 5.25 -4.01
N VAL A 225 -2.50 4.11 -3.67
CA VAL A 225 -1.78 2.86 -3.44
C VAL A 225 -1.96 1.96 -4.67
N TYR A 226 -0.85 1.60 -5.29
CA TYR A 226 -0.76 0.77 -6.49
C TYR A 226 -0.09 -0.57 -6.16
N TRP A 227 -0.72 -1.65 -6.60
CA TRP A 227 -0.32 -3.02 -6.27
C TRP A 227 0.40 -3.67 -7.45
N PRO A 228 1.67 -4.07 -7.31
CA PRO A 228 2.38 -4.73 -8.39
C PRO A 228 1.70 -6.04 -8.79
N ASN A 229 1.52 -6.25 -10.09
CA ASN A 229 0.82 -7.40 -10.67
C ASN A 229 -0.69 -7.45 -10.40
N SER A 230 -1.31 -6.32 -10.06
CA SER A 230 -2.76 -6.18 -9.98
C SER A 230 -3.20 -4.86 -10.63
N GLU A 231 -4.38 -4.86 -11.25
CA GLU A 231 -4.99 -3.61 -11.70
C GLU A 231 -5.67 -2.85 -10.54
N ALA A 232 -5.74 -3.46 -9.36
CA ALA A 232 -6.30 -2.84 -8.18
C ALA A 232 -5.51 -1.57 -7.80
N ARG A 233 -6.26 -0.52 -7.48
CA ARG A 233 -5.74 0.71 -6.90
C ARG A 233 -6.68 1.17 -5.81
N ARG A 234 -6.14 1.85 -4.80
CA ARG A 234 -6.95 2.55 -3.81
C ARG A 234 -6.50 4.00 -3.73
N THR A 235 -7.46 4.91 -3.87
CA THR A 235 -7.23 6.35 -3.77
C THR A 235 -7.70 6.84 -2.41
N TYR A 236 -6.91 7.70 -1.80
CA TYR A 236 -7.14 8.27 -0.49
C TYR A 236 -7.35 9.79 -0.64
N PHE A 237 -8.43 10.26 -0.04
CA PHE A 237 -8.87 11.65 -0.02
C PHE A 237 -8.99 12.13 1.42
N ARG A 238 -9.10 13.45 1.63
CA ARG A 238 -9.32 14.01 2.97
C ARG A 238 -10.82 14.20 3.19
N ASP A 239 -11.44 13.30 3.94
CA ASP A 239 -12.87 13.34 4.28
C ASP A 239 -13.10 13.91 5.70
N ASP A 240 -14.33 14.35 6.00
CA ASP A 240 -14.79 14.78 7.32
C ASP A 240 -14.65 13.67 8.39
N THR A 241 -14.62 12.40 7.97
CA THR A 241 -14.40 11.23 8.85
C THR A 241 -12.94 11.00 9.25
N THR A 242 -11.98 11.51 8.47
CA THR A 242 -10.52 11.40 8.72
C THR A 242 -9.86 12.78 8.59
N PRO A 243 -10.19 13.75 9.46
CA PRO A 243 -9.74 15.13 9.30
C PRO A 243 -8.23 15.31 9.55
N SER A 244 -7.56 14.33 10.17
CA SER A 244 -6.15 14.41 10.54
C SER A 244 -5.22 13.72 9.55
N THR A 245 -4.15 14.40 9.13
CA THR A 245 -3.05 13.88 8.30
C THR A 245 -2.53 12.54 8.83
N ARG A 246 -2.29 12.44 10.14
CA ARG A 246 -1.80 11.22 10.79
C ARG A 246 -2.80 10.07 10.74
N GLY A 247 -4.11 10.37 10.83
CA GLY A 247 -5.16 9.36 10.70
C GLY A 247 -5.11 8.68 9.33
N LEU A 248 -4.95 9.48 8.27
CA LEU A 248 -4.84 9.00 6.89
C LEU A 248 -3.58 8.14 6.69
N GLU A 249 -2.44 8.56 7.22
CA GLU A 249 -1.18 7.79 7.16
C GLU A 249 -1.32 6.42 7.84
N LEU A 250 -1.97 6.36 9.00
CA LEU A 250 -2.22 5.11 9.72
C LEU A 250 -3.22 4.21 8.99
N GLU A 251 -4.23 4.80 8.33
CA GLU A 251 -5.18 4.05 7.50
C GLU A 251 -4.47 3.40 6.30
N ILE A 252 -3.69 4.17 5.54
CA ILE A 252 -2.89 3.66 4.42
C ILE A 252 -1.99 2.52 4.88
N ALA A 253 -1.25 2.71 5.99
CA ALA A 253 -0.37 1.67 6.52
C ALA A 253 -1.12 0.42 6.99
N LYS A 254 -2.33 0.59 7.54
CA LYS A 254 -3.20 -0.53 7.96
C LYS A 254 -3.71 -1.31 6.75
N ASP A 255 -4.19 -0.62 5.72
CA ASP A 255 -4.68 -1.27 4.51
C ASP A 255 -3.56 -2.04 3.81
N ILE A 256 -2.36 -1.44 3.73
CA ILE A 256 -1.20 -2.13 3.15
C ILE A 256 -0.87 -3.39 3.93
N ARG A 257 -0.90 -3.31 5.26
CA ARG A 257 -0.66 -4.46 6.13
C ARG A 257 -1.64 -5.59 5.88
N VAL A 258 -2.93 -5.28 5.82
CA VAL A 258 -3.99 -6.27 5.59
C VAL A 258 -3.80 -6.94 4.22
N ALA A 259 -3.54 -6.15 3.18
CA ALA A 259 -3.34 -6.66 1.83
C ALA A 259 -2.07 -7.53 1.71
N LEU A 260 -0.96 -7.15 2.33
CA LEU A 260 0.26 -7.97 2.35
C LEU A 260 0.08 -9.26 3.14
N SER A 261 -0.63 -9.21 4.27
CA SER A 261 -0.96 -10.43 5.01
C SER A 261 -1.76 -11.40 4.15
N ASN A 262 -2.64 -10.91 3.26
CA ASN A 262 -3.46 -11.73 2.36
C ASN A 262 -2.74 -12.17 1.08
N ARG A 263 -1.51 -11.70 0.85
CA ARG A 263 -0.74 -12.06 -0.33
C ARG A 263 -0.09 -13.42 -0.12
N ARG A 264 -0.32 -14.34 -1.05
CA ARG A 264 0.43 -15.61 -1.12
C ARG A 264 1.92 -15.32 -1.32
N GLN A 265 2.76 -15.83 -0.41
CA GLN A 265 4.20 -15.83 -0.59
C GLN A 265 4.57 -16.72 -1.78
N ARG A 266 5.30 -16.14 -2.74
CA ARG A 266 5.68 -16.83 -3.99
C ARG A 266 7.12 -17.34 -3.97
N THR A 267 7.94 -16.88 -3.03
CA THR A 267 9.34 -17.27 -2.95
C THR A 267 9.54 -18.42 -1.97
N ASN A 268 10.71 -19.04 -2.07
CA ASN A 268 11.17 -20.07 -1.15
C ASN A 268 11.76 -19.48 0.15
N CYS A 269 11.64 -18.16 0.38
CA CYS A 269 12.11 -17.51 1.60
C CYS A 269 11.11 -17.69 2.75
N THR A 270 10.83 -18.95 3.12
CA THR A 270 9.85 -19.32 4.16
C THR A 270 10.45 -20.28 5.17
N TRP A 271 9.88 -20.30 6.39
CA TRP A 271 10.37 -21.18 7.46
C TRP A 271 10.20 -22.66 7.08
N SER A 272 9.07 -23.01 6.49
CA SER A 272 8.76 -24.37 6.08
C SER A 272 9.72 -24.86 4.98
N HIS A 273 10.12 -23.99 4.05
CA HIS A 273 11.17 -24.36 3.07
C HIS A 273 12.54 -24.53 3.71
N LEU A 274 12.94 -23.65 4.63
CA LEU A 274 14.19 -23.79 5.38
C LEU A 274 14.25 -25.13 6.11
N LYS A 275 13.20 -25.51 6.85
CA LYS A 275 13.11 -26.80 7.55
C LYS A 275 13.16 -28.00 6.61
N GLU A 276 12.42 -27.96 5.51
CA GLU A 276 12.44 -29.01 4.49
C GLU A 276 13.86 -29.22 3.93
N THR A 277 14.55 -28.12 3.61
CA THR A 277 15.87 -28.20 2.97
C THR A 277 16.95 -28.68 3.96
N VAL A 278 16.88 -28.26 5.23
CA VAL A 278 17.75 -28.78 6.30
C VAL A 278 17.52 -30.27 6.55
N ALA A 279 16.25 -30.70 6.63
CA ALA A 279 15.91 -32.12 6.80
C ALA A 279 16.44 -32.97 5.63
N LYS A 280 16.27 -32.47 4.40
CA LYS A 280 16.79 -33.13 3.19
C LYS A 280 18.31 -33.27 3.19
N LEU A 281 19.06 -32.21 3.54
CA LEU A 281 20.51 -32.30 3.64
C LEU A 281 20.94 -33.36 4.67
N ARG A 282 20.29 -33.36 5.85
CA ARG A 282 20.58 -34.34 6.90
C ARG A 282 20.35 -35.77 6.40
N PHE A 283 19.27 -35.99 5.67
CA PHE A 283 18.97 -37.27 5.04
C PHE A 283 20.04 -37.69 4.01
N ASP A 284 20.40 -36.79 3.09
CA ASP A 284 21.40 -37.08 2.05
C ASP A 284 22.77 -37.40 2.65
N ASN A 285 23.16 -36.69 3.71
CA ASN A 285 24.40 -36.97 4.45
C ASN A 285 24.38 -38.34 5.13
N LEU A 286 23.27 -38.73 5.77
CA LEU A 286 23.13 -40.05 6.39
C LEU A 286 23.17 -41.18 5.35
N LYS A 287 22.56 -40.95 4.17
CA LYS A 287 22.58 -41.89 3.05
C LYS A 287 24.00 -42.05 2.47
N ALA A 288 24.74 -40.95 2.32
CA ALA A 288 26.11 -40.96 1.81
C ALA A 288 27.11 -41.58 2.81
N ALA A 289 26.89 -41.39 4.12
CA ALA A 289 27.72 -41.98 5.18
C ALA A 289 27.53 -43.50 5.33
N GLY A 290 26.54 -44.10 4.65
CA GLY A 290 26.29 -45.54 4.72
C GLY A 290 25.87 -46.02 6.11
N SER A 291 25.28 -45.15 6.92
CA SER A 291 24.94 -45.44 8.32
C SER A 291 24.09 -46.71 8.43
N THR A 292 24.63 -47.72 9.08
CA THR A 292 23.92 -48.94 9.52
C THR A 292 23.01 -48.70 10.73
N GLU A 293 23.03 -47.50 11.30
CA GLU A 293 22.13 -47.08 12.37
C GLU A 293 20.73 -46.80 11.81
N LEU A 294 19.93 -47.87 11.74
CA LEU A 294 18.52 -47.82 11.36
C LEU A 294 17.76 -46.73 12.12
N GLN A 295 18.09 -46.49 13.39
CA GLN A 295 17.43 -45.48 14.21
C GLN A 295 17.70 -44.06 13.73
N ALA A 296 18.95 -43.70 13.42
CA ALA A 296 19.28 -42.36 12.91
C ALA A 296 18.64 -42.12 11.52
N TYR A 297 18.52 -43.17 10.72
CA TYR A 297 17.80 -43.12 9.45
C TYR A 297 16.30 -42.92 9.65
N VAL A 298 15.67 -43.68 10.57
CA VAL A 298 14.25 -43.54 10.93
C VAL A 298 13.97 -42.14 11.47
N ASP A 299 14.80 -41.62 12.38
CA ASP A 299 14.62 -40.29 12.97
C ASP A 299 14.73 -39.17 11.91
N ALA A 300 15.65 -39.31 10.94
CA ALA A 300 15.77 -38.37 9.83
C ALA A 300 14.59 -38.47 8.85
N PHE A 301 14.09 -39.69 8.61
CA PHE A 301 12.92 -39.93 7.77
C PHE A 301 11.65 -39.36 8.41
N ASP A 302 11.47 -39.57 9.71
CA ASP A 302 10.38 -39.00 10.50
C ASP A 302 10.45 -37.47 10.52
N ALA A 303 11.66 -36.89 10.63
CA ALA A 303 11.85 -35.44 10.53
C ALA A 303 11.50 -34.89 9.14
N GLU A 304 11.85 -35.59 8.05
CA GLU A 304 11.48 -35.20 6.69
C GLU A 304 9.96 -35.31 6.46
N ILE A 305 9.33 -36.40 6.94
CA ILE A 305 7.88 -36.58 6.89
C ILE A 305 7.21 -35.46 7.70
N ALA A 306 7.68 -35.17 8.91
CA ALA A 306 7.13 -34.11 9.75
C ALA A 306 7.24 -32.74 9.06
N ALA A 307 8.39 -32.42 8.45
CA ALA A 307 8.58 -31.17 7.72
C ALA A 307 7.64 -31.07 6.50
N LYS A 308 7.47 -32.16 5.74
CA LYS A 308 6.52 -32.22 4.63
C LYS A 308 5.07 -32.12 5.11
N GLN A 309 4.73 -32.77 6.21
CA GLN A 309 3.39 -32.71 6.80
C GLN A 309 3.08 -31.30 7.29
N THR A 310 4.03 -30.62 7.96
CA THR A 310 3.87 -29.20 8.32
C THR A 310 3.64 -28.33 7.09
N ARG A 311 4.36 -28.57 5.98
CA ARG A 311 4.13 -27.83 4.73
C ARG A 311 2.73 -28.09 4.14
N VAL A 312 2.24 -29.31 4.25
CA VAL A 312 0.88 -29.69 3.84
C VAL A 312 -0.15 -28.99 4.74
N ASP A 313 0.06 -28.99 6.06
CA ASP A 313 -0.84 -28.35 7.03
C ASP A 313 -0.85 -26.83 6.85
N ASP A 314 0.32 -26.19 6.69
CA ASP A 314 0.45 -24.76 6.37
C ASP A 314 -0.30 -24.43 5.07
N ALA A 315 -0.17 -25.27 4.04
CA ALA A 315 -0.87 -25.09 2.77
C ALA A 315 -2.40 -25.26 2.94
N HIS A 316 -2.85 -26.21 3.75
CA HIS A 316 -4.27 -26.40 4.06
C HIS A 316 -4.84 -25.24 4.86
N GLN A 317 -4.11 -24.72 5.85
CA GLN A 317 -4.51 -23.53 6.61
C GLN A 317 -4.60 -22.32 5.70
N GLU A 318 -3.65 -22.13 4.79
CA GLU A 318 -3.68 -21.04 3.82
C GLU A 318 -4.85 -21.21 2.83
N ILE A 319 -5.15 -22.44 2.37
CA ILE A 319 -6.34 -22.71 1.55
C ILE A 319 -7.62 -22.37 2.32
N ALA A 320 -7.75 -22.82 3.57
CA ALA A 320 -8.92 -22.55 4.40
C ALA A 320 -9.09 -21.04 4.64
N ARG A 321 -7.98 -20.34 4.91
CA ARG A 321 -7.94 -18.89 5.07
C ARG A 321 -8.34 -18.16 3.79
N LEU A 322 -7.74 -18.50 2.65
CA LEU A 322 -8.06 -17.91 1.35
C LEU A 322 -9.50 -18.22 0.96
N THR A 323 -10.03 -19.40 1.30
CA THR A 323 -11.43 -19.77 1.04
C THR A 323 -12.38 -18.97 1.92
N ALA A 324 -12.08 -18.84 3.22
CA ALA A 324 -12.86 -17.99 4.13
C ALA A 324 -12.80 -16.51 3.71
N GLU A 325 -11.65 -16.06 3.22
CA GLU A 325 -11.47 -14.70 2.71
C GLU A 325 -12.18 -14.51 1.37
N VAL A 326 -12.15 -15.47 0.44
CA VAL A 326 -12.97 -15.46 -0.79
C VAL A 326 -14.44 -15.48 -0.42
N HIS A 327 -14.87 -16.19 0.61
CA HIS A 327 -16.24 -16.14 1.09
C HIS A 327 -16.58 -14.78 1.74
N ARG A 328 -15.65 -14.18 2.50
CA ARG A 328 -15.82 -12.86 3.10
C ARG A 328 -15.84 -11.77 2.03
N LEU A 329 -14.91 -11.82 1.08
CA LEU A 329 -14.81 -10.94 -0.06
C LEU A 329 -16.01 -11.13 -0.96
N SER A 330 -16.40 -12.35 -1.35
CA SER A 330 -17.63 -12.58 -2.14
C SER A 330 -18.90 -12.14 -1.41
N SER A 331 -18.98 -12.26 -0.08
CA SER A 331 -20.09 -11.70 0.71
C SER A 331 -20.04 -10.17 0.76
N LEU A 332 -18.84 -9.58 0.82
CA LEU A 332 -18.61 -8.15 0.67
C LEU A 332 -18.81 -7.69 -0.78
N GLU A 333 -18.57 -8.50 -1.81
CA GLU A 333 -18.73 -8.21 -3.23
C GLU A 333 -20.21 -8.24 -3.60
N HIS A 334 -20.97 -9.19 -3.04
CA HIS A 334 -22.44 -9.14 -3.04
C HIS A 334 -22.97 -7.88 -2.32
N SER A 335 -22.13 -7.22 -1.52
CA SER A 335 -22.43 -5.95 -0.86
C SER A 335 -21.72 -4.72 -1.48
N ALA A 336 -20.69 -4.88 -2.34
CA ALA A 336 -19.71 -3.81 -2.62
C ALA A 336 -18.79 -4.02 -3.85
N GLU A 337 -18.98 -5.02 -4.74
CA GLU A 337 -18.30 -5.00 -6.07
C GLU A 337 -19.14 -4.34 -7.16
N GLY A 338 -19.51 -3.12 -6.81
CA GLY A 338 -19.12 -1.92 -7.50
C GLY A 338 -19.50 -0.79 -6.56
N GLY A 339 -19.18 0.46 -6.88
CA GLY A 339 -20.25 1.44 -6.63
C GLY A 339 -21.54 0.90 -7.25
N PHE A 340 -22.70 1.46 -6.91
CA PHE A 340 -23.95 1.15 -7.63
C PHE A 340 -23.79 1.19 -9.17
N ILE A 341 -22.72 1.84 -9.66
CA ILE A 341 -22.29 1.97 -11.05
C ILE A 341 -20.76 1.72 -11.13
N ARG A 342 -20.31 0.99 -12.16
CA ARG A 342 -18.87 0.89 -12.50
C ARG A 342 -18.34 2.25 -12.94
N GLN A 343 -17.18 2.66 -12.45
CA GLN A 343 -16.57 3.93 -12.87
C GLN A 343 -16.20 3.90 -14.36
N GLY A 344 -16.43 5.01 -15.06
CA GLY A 344 -15.94 5.24 -16.42
C GLY A 344 -14.44 5.60 -16.45
N GLU A 345 -13.94 6.01 -17.62
CA GLU A 345 -12.54 6.41 -17.81
C GLU A 345 -12.25 7.87 -17.40
N GLU A 346 -13.30 8.65 -17.13
CA GLU A 346 -13.19 10.05 -16.70
C GLU A 346 -12.74 10.14 -15.22
N GLN A 347 -12.06 11.23 -14.91
CA GLN A 347 -11.51 11.53 -13.59
C GLN A 347 -12.10 12.85 -13.09
N ASP A 348 -12.35 12.94 -11.78
CA ASP A 348 -12.78 14.18 -11.13
C ASP A 348 -11.84 15.35 -11.51
N LEU A 349 -12.36 16.51 -11.88
CA LEU A 349 -11.57 17.73 -12.09
C LEU A 349 -11.42 18.51 -10.78
N TYR A 350 -12.34 18.28 -9.86
CA TYR A 350 -12.35 18.82 -8.51
C TYR A 350 -12.94 17.79 -7.55
N GLU A 351 -12.71 17.98 -6.25
CA GLU A 351 -13.08 17.03 -5.22
C GLU A 351 -14.56 16.61 -5.29
N HIS A 352 -14.78 15.30 -5.49
CA HIS A 352 -16.08 14.63 -5.55
C HIS A 352 -16.97 14.97 -6.77
N GLU A 353 -16.42 15.49 -7.86
CA GLU A 353 -17.19 15.88 -9.06
C GLU A 353 -18.12 14.79 -9.60
N ILE A 354 -17.59 13.63 -10.02
CA ILE A 354 -18.39 12.58 -10.67
C ILE A 354 -19.47 12.06 -9.71
N ARG A 355 -19.14 11.97 -8.42
CA ARG A 355 -20.10 11.58 -7.38
C ARG A 355 -21.24 12.57 -7.28
N ASP A 356 -20.95 13.87 -7.20
CA ASP A 356 -21.96 14.92 -7.10
C ASP A 356 -22.84 14.98 -8.36
N ILE A 357 -22.26 14.79 -9.56
CA ILE A 357 -23.01 14.70 -10.83
C ILE A 357 -24.01 13.52 -10.80
N VAL A 358 -23.59 12.36 -10.28
CA VAL A 358 -24.48 11.20 -10.14
C VAL A 358 -25.60 11.48 -9.12
N ILE A 359 -25.29 12.13 -8.00
CA ILE A 359 -26.30 12.52 -7.00
C ILE A 359 -27.33 13.48 -7.61
N ASP A 360 -26.88 14.50 -8.36
CA ASP A 360 -27.76 15.45 -9.06
C ASP A 360 -28.68 14.72 -10.06
N ALA A 361 -28.15 13.74 -10.80
CA ALA A 361 -28.94 12.93 -11.73
C ALA A 361 -29.97 12.04 -11.01
N LEU A 362 -29.61 11.46 -9.85
CA LEU A 362 -30.54 10.70 -9.01
C LEU A 362 -31.64 11.59 -8.45
N GLU A 363 -31.32 12.82 -8.05
CA GLU A 363 -32.29 13.79 -7.55
C GLU A 363 -33.28 14.17 -8.66
N ALA A 364 -32.80 14.51 -9.86
CA ALA A 364 -33.64 14.79 -11.01
C ALA A 364 -34.55 13.59 -11.37
N ALA A 365 -34.00 12.37 -11.37
CA ALA A 365 -34.77 11.16 -11.62
C ALA A 365 -35.84 10.93 -10.54
N SER A 366 -35.55 11.22 -9.26
CA SER A 366 -36.51 11.07 -8.17
C SER A 366 -37.73 11.97 -8.34
N ARG A 367 -37.52 13.20 -8.84
CA ARG A 367 -38.57 14.19 -9.12
C ARG A 367 -39.41 13.80 -10.34
N ALA A 368 -38.81 13.15 -11.34
CA ALA A 368 -39.50 12.72 -12.56
C ALA A 368 -40.30 11.40 -12.39
N THR A 369 -40.07 10.65 -11.31
CA THR A 369 -40.76 9.36 -11.07
C THR A 369 -42.11 9.52 -10.38
N ARG A 370 -43.02 8.56 -10.61
CA ARG A 370 -44.35 8.53 -9.97
C ARG A 370 -44.21 8.51 -8.45
N ALA A 371 -44.94 9.41 -7.80
CA ALA A 371 -45.03 9.51 -6.34
C ALA A 371 -45.45 8.17 -5.69
N GLY A 372 -44.75 7.76 -4.65
CA GLY A 372 -45.01 6.52 -3.88
C GLY A 372 -44.66 5.21 -4.61
N SER A 373 -43.98 5.29 -5.76
CA SER A 373 -43.54 4.10 -6.48
C SER A 373 -42.32 3.46 -5.82
N ARG A 374 -42.14 2.14 -6.02
CA ARG A 374 -40.93 1.43 -5.57
C ARG A 374 -39.65 2.08 -6.12
N ARG A 375 -39.68 2.59 -7.35
CA ARG A 375 -38.57 3.30 -7.97
C ARG A 375 -38.23 4.59 -7.21
N GLN A 376 -39.23 5.39 -6.84
CA GLN A 376 -39.00 6.60 -6.05
C GLN A 376 -38.47 6.27 -4.64
N HIS A 377 -38.98 5.21 -3.99
CA HIS A 377 -38.47 4.80 -2.68
C HIS A 377 -36.98 4.42 -2.71
N VAL A 378 -36.54 3.69 -3.75
CA VAL A 378 -35.12 3.34 -3.93
C VAL A 378 -34.27 4.59 -4.16
N LEU A 379 -34.72 5.52 -5.01
CA LEU A 379 -33.98 6.76 -5.28
C LEU A 379 -33.84 7.65 -4.04
N LEU A 380 -34.91 7.81 -3.25
CA LEU A 380 -34.88 8.58 -2.00
C LEU A 380 -33.98 7.96 -0.93
N ASP A 381 -33.96 6.62 -0.83
CA ASP A 381 -33.08 5.90 0.09
C ASP A 381 -31.61 6.10 -0.27
N LEU A 382 -31.27 6.01 -1.56
CA LEU A 382 -29.92 6.28 -2.06
C LEU A 382 -29.50 7.73 -1.81
N LEU A 383 -30.38 8.71 -2.06
CA LEU A 383 -30.10 10.13 -1.78
C LEU A 383 -29.89 10.38 -0.28
N LYS A 384 -30.63 9.67 0.60
CA LYS A 384 -30.46 9.79 2.05
C LYS A 384 -29.11 9.27 2.53
N ALA A 385 -28.59 8.20 1.89
CA ALA A 385 -27.29 7.62 2.23
C ALA A 385 -26.11 8.39 1.61
N ASN A 386 -26.34 9.19 0.56
CA ASN A 386 -25.30 9.86 -0.21
C ASN A 386 -25.56 11.38 -0.27
N ALA A 387 -25.05 12.12 0.70
CA ALA A 387 -25.11 13.59 0.67
C ALA A 387 -24.13 14.17 -0.38
N ALA A 388 -24.53 15.27 -1.03
CA ALA A 388 -23.68 16.03 -1.92
C ALA A 388 -22.55 16.74 -1.16
N SER A 389 -21.37 16.86 -1.76
CA SER A 389 -20.19 17.41 -1.09
C SER A 389 -20.22 18.94 -0.91
N GLY A 390 -21.05 19.64 -1.69
CA GLY A 390 -21.11 21.11 -1.71
C GLY A 390 -19.94 21.77 -2.45
N THR A 391 -19.02 20.98 -3.02
CA THR A 391 -17.79 21.50 -3.66
C THR A 391 -18.10 22.25 -4.94
N ARG A 392 -19.03 21.75 -5.77
CA ARG A 392 -19.54 22.43 -6.97
C ARG A 392 -20.03 23.84 -6.65
N GLN A 393 -20.96 23.99 -5.70
CA GLN A 393 -21.57 25.28 -5.36
C GLN A 393 -20.52 26.28 -4.87
N ARG A 394 -19.54 25.80 -4.08
CA ARG A 394 -18.44 26.62 -3.59
C ARG A 394 -17.57 27.16 -4.74
N ILE A 395 -17.22 26.31 -5.70
CA ILE A 395 -16.41 26.72 -6.86
C ILE A 395 -17.21 27.69 -7.75
N GLU A 396 -18.49 27.41 -8.00
CA GLU A 396 -19.37 28.31 -8.77
C GLU A 396 -19.44 29.72 -8.15
N GLU A 397 -19.64 29.80 -6.83
CA GLU A 397 -19.70 31.07 -6.10
C GLU A 397 -18.36 31.80 -6.11
N GLU A 398 -17.25 31.08 -5.99
CA GLU A 398 -15.91 31.64 -6.06
C GLU A 398 -15.64 32.23 -7.46
N ILE A 399 -16.00 31.52 -8.54
CA ILE A 399 -15.90 32.00 -9.92
C ILE A 399 -16.80 33.24 -10.14
N LYS A 400 -18.06 33.19 -9.70
CA LYS A 400 -19.01 34.32 -9.81
C LYS A 400 -18.49 35.55 -9.07
N SER A 401 -17.99 35.38 -7.86
CA SER A 401 -17.48 36.49 -7.05
C SER A 401 -16.23 37.12 -7.65
N LEU A 402 -15.30 36.29 -8.14
CA LEU A 402 -14.04 36.72 -8.75
C LEU A 402 -14.27 37.51 -10.04
N LEU A 403 -15.15 37.00 -10.92
CA LEU A 403 -15.38 37.59 -12.23
C LEU A 403 -16.40 38.74 -12.21
N LYS A 404 -17.24 38.85 -11.18
CA LYS A 404 -18.13 40.00 -10.98
C LYS A 404 -17.36 41.32 -10.83
N THR A 405 -16.16 41.28 -10.25
CA THR A 405 -15.29 42.45 -10.06
C THR A 405 -14.19 42.55 -11.12
N TYR A 406 -14.23 41.72 -12.17
CA TYR A 406 -13.19 41.67 -13.18
C TYR A 406 -13.14 42.95 -14.02
N ARG A 407 -12.01 43.66 -13.93
CA ARG A 407 -11.70 44.84 -14.74
C ARG A 407 -10.45 44.60 -15.57
N ASP A 408 -9.38 44.14 -14.92
CA ASP A 408 -8.09 43.83 -15.54
C ASP A 408 -7.53 42.52 -14.97
N MET A 409 -6.63 41.87 -15.70
CA MET A 409 -5.91 40.69 -15.22
C MET A 409 -4.76 41.09 -14.30
N ASP A 410 -5.09 41.53 -13.09
CA ASP A 410 -4.10 41.84 -12.05
C ASP A 410 -3.47 40.56 -11.46
N ALA A 411 -2.38 40.72 -10.71
CA ALA A 411 -1.67 39.58 -10.09
C ALA A 411 -2.56 38.80 -9.11
N ARG A 412 -3.55 39.46 -8.49
CA ARG A 412 -4.46 38.83 -7.53
C ARG A 412 -5.46 37.93 -8.22
N THR A 413 -6.11 38.41 -9.28
CA THR A 413 -7.04 37.65 -10.11
C THR A 413 -6.35 36.48 -10.79
N ARG A 414 -5.13 36.67 -11.29
CA ARG A 414 -4.31 35.59 -11.86
C ARG A 414 -4.05 34.49 -10.84
N ASN A 415 -3.63 34.84 -9.62
CA ASN A 415 -3.39 33.87 -8.56
C ASN A 415 -4.68 33.17 -8.08
N SER A 416 -5.81 33.88 -8.02
CA SER A 416 -7.10 33.29 -7.68
C SER A 416 -7.60 32.30 -8.73
N LEU A 417 -7.46 32.63 -10.03
CA LEU A 417 -7.79 31.70 -11.12
C LEU A 417 -6.88 30.47 -11.11
N ALA A 418 -5.58 30.66 -10.90
CA ALA A 418 -4.63 29.55 -10.76
C ALA A 418 -4.97 28.64 -9.56
N ARG A 419 -5.40 29.23 -8.45
CA ARG A 419 -5.86 28.49 -7.25
C ARG A 419 -7.12 27.66 -7.53
N LEU A 420 -8.02 28.17 -8.36
CA LEU A 420 -9.22 27.46 -8.83
C LEU A 420 -8.92 26.37 -9.86
N GLY A 421 -7.67 26.26 -10.33
CA GLY A 421 -7.26 25.23 -11.29
C GLY A 421 -7.17 25.72 -12.74
N PHE A 422 -7.22 27.02 -13.01
CA PHE A 422 -7.05 27.57 -14.36
C PHE A 422 -5.58 27.85 -14.69
N ASP A 423 -5.10 27.29 -15.80
CA ASP A 423 -3.82 27.63 -16.39
C ASP A 423 -4.01 28.75 -17.43
N LEU A 424 -3.36 29.89 -17.19
CA LEU A 424 -3.49 31.09 -18.02
C LEU A 424 -2.31 31.22 -18.98
N SER A 425 -2.61 31.40 -20.27
CA SER A 425 -1.63 31.71 -21.33
C SER A 425 -2.06 32.96 -22.10
N GLU A 426 -1.10 33.71 -22.65
CA GLU A 426 -1.41 34.86 -23.49
C GLU A 426 -1.72 34.43 -24.93
N ASP A 427 -2.86 34.88 -25.44
CA ASP A 427 -3.29 34.65 -26.82
C ASP A 427 -3.70 35.98 -27.47
N GLY A 428 -2.69 36.73 -27.90
CA GLY A 428 -2.86 38.03 -28.54
C GLY A 428 -3.56 39.07 -27.66
N LYS A 429 -4.79 39.45 -28.03
CA LYS A 429 -5.63 40.44 -27.30
C LYS A 429 -6.39 39.84 -26.11
N HIS A 430 -6.33 38.52 -25.93
CA HIS A 430 -7.04 37.79 -24.89
C HIS A 430 -6.08 36.91 -24.08
N TYR A 431 -6.52 36.48 -22.91
CA TYR A 431 -5.93 35.39 -22.16
C TYR A 431 -6.71 34.12 -22.45
N LYS A 432 -6.00 33.03 -22.69
CA LYS A 432 -6.56 31.69 -22.78
C LYS A 432 -6.44 31.02 -21.42
N ALA A 433 -7.57 30.64 -20.84
CA ALA A 433 -7.66 29.93 -19.57
C ALA A 433 -8.07 28.47 -19.82
N VAL A 434 -7.25 27.52 -19.38
CA VAL A 434 -7.54 26.08 -19.48
C VAL A 434 -7.83 25.55 -18.09
N PHE A 435 -8.97 24.91 -17.89
CA PHE A 435 -9.34 24.36 -16.59
C PHE A 435 -8.70 22.98 -16.37
N GLN A 436 -7.95 22.82 -15.28
CA GLN A 436 -7.28 21.59 -14.86
C GLN A 436 -6.49 20.90 -15.99
N GLY A 437 -5.86 21.69 -16.86
CA GLY A 437 -5.05 21.19 -17.98
C GLY A 437 -5.82 20.41 -19.05
N ASP A 438 -7.15 20.37 -19.00
CA ASP A 438 -7.98 19.67 -19.99
C ASP A 438 -8.39 20.65 -21.10
N GLY A 439 -7.86 20.42 -22.30
CA GLY A 439 -8.09 21.28 -23.46
C GLY A 439 -9.56 21.37 -23.89
N ARG A 440 -10.43 20.44 -23.47
CA ARG A 440 -11.88 20.51 -23.71
C ARG A 440 -12.51 21.71 -23.01
N TYR A 441 -11.95 22.15 -21.88
CA TYR A 441 -12.47 23.23 -21.05
C TYR A 441 -11.57 24.47 -21.16
N THR A 442 -11.60 25.08 -22.34
CA THR A 442 -10.83 26.29 -22.68
C THR A 442 -11.74 27.51 -22.74
N PHE A 443 -11.35 28.59 -22.07
CA PHE A 443 -12.08 29.86 -22.03
C PHE A 443 -11.20 31.03 -22.48
N THR A 444 -11.84 32.05 -23.05
CA THR A 444 -11.16 33.27 -23.53
C THR A 444 -11.54 34.46 -22.64
N LEU A 445 -10.54 35.07 -21.98
CA LEU A 445 -10.71 36.20 -21.07
C LEU A 445 -10.10 37.47 -21.71
N PRO A 446 -10.79 38.63 -21.74
CA PRO A 446 -10.22 39.86 -22.27
C PRO A 446 -9.14 40.42 -21.34
N LYS A 447 -8.11 41.08 -21.91
CA LYS A 447 -7.04 41.71 -21.11
C LYS A 447 -7.55 42.86 -20.23
N THR A 448 -8.60 43.54 -20.68
CA THR A 448 -9.21 44.72 -20.06
C THR A 448 -10.70 44.64 -20.35
N SER A 449 -11.54 44.77 -19.32
CA SER A 449 -12.99 44.73 -19.43
C SER A 449 -13.57 46.11 -19.13
N SER A 450 -14.05 46.80 -20.17
CA SER A 450 -14.73 48.10 -20.02
C SER A 450 -16.21 47.97 -19.66
N ASP A 451 -16.79 46.77 -19.77
CA ASP A 451 -18.20 46.49 -19.47
C ASP A 451 -18.34 45.66 -18.18
N HIS A 452 -19.14 46.15 -17.25
CA HIS A 452 -19.47 45.46 -16.00
C HIS A 452 -20.29 44.17 -16.23
N ARG A 453 -20.96 44.01 -17.38
CA ARG A 453 -21.66 42.78 -17.75
C ARG A 453 -20.74 41.70 -18.32
N ALA A 454 -19.61 42.08 -18.91
CA ALA A 454 -18.69 41.12 -19.51
C ALA A 454 -18.16 40.11 -18.47
N GLY A 455 -17.78 40.57 -17.27
CA GLY A 455 -17.39 39.69 -16.15
C GLY A 455 -18.46 38.68 -15.74
N LYS A 456 -19.72 39.12 -15.67
CA LYS A 456 -20.86 38.24 -15.33
C LYS A 456 -21.16 37.21 -16.42
N ASN A 457 -21.06 37.63 -17.68
CA ASN A 457 -21.28 36.74 -18.82
C ASN A 457 -20.20 35.66 -18.88
N MET A 458 -18.93 36.02 -18.65
CA MET A 458 -17.83 35.04 -18.57
C MET A 458 -18.00 34.07 -17.41
N ALA A 459 -18.41 34.56 -16.23
CA ALA A 459 -18.71 33.68 -15.11
C ALA A 459 -19.84 32.70 -15.43
N SER A 460 -20.88 33.16 -16.15
CA SER A 460 -21.96 32.29 -16.58
C SER A 460 -21.50 31.25 -17.60
N ASP A 461 -20.66 31.65 -18.55
CA ASP A 461 -20.13 30.77 -19.60
C ASP A 461 -19.24 29.67 -19.02
N ILE A 462 -18.34 30.03 -18.11
CA ILE A 462 -17.49 29.08 -17.38
C ILE A 462 -18.35 28.12 -16.56
N ASN A 463 -19.32 28.63 -15.79
CA ASN A 463 -20.14 27.77 -14.94
C ASN A 463 -21.01 26.81 -15.77
N ASN A 464 -21.63 27.27 -16.85
CA ASN A 464 -22.47 26.41 -17.71
C ASN A 464 -21.66 25.33 -18.45
N THR A 465 -20.37 25.57 -18.67
CA THR A 465 -19.50 24.63 -19.38
C THR A 465 -18.88 23.59 -18.43
N LEU A 466 -18.68 23.95 -17.16
CA LEU A 466 -18.05 23.09 -16.15
C LEU A 466 -19.06 22.36 -15.25
N PHE A 467 -20.26 22.92 -15.02
CA PHE A 467 -21.25 22.44 -14.05
C PHE A 467 -22.65 22.37 -14.66
#